data_AF-A0A7C4GXA9-F1
#
_entry.id   AF-A0A7C4GXA9-F1
#
_cell.length_a   1.000
_cell.length_b   1.000
_cell.length_c   1.000
_cell.angle_alpha   90.00
_cell.angle_beta   90.00
_cell.angle_gamma   90.00
#
_symmetry.space_group_name_H-M   'P 1'
#
loop_
_entity.id
_entity.type
_entity.pdbx_description
1 polymer ?
#
loop_
_entity_poly.entity_id
_entity_poly.type
_entity_poly.pdbx_seq_one_letter_code
_entity_poly.pdbx_strand_id
1 'polypeptide(L)'
;MNFILNHVPQFVRRFWKTIVLVVLISLATLLVSISVSLWLSSFHNLHLPSVGTIRVIGVEAYGGNLTTAQDGSQIIDWGTVYPGIPTSRFLYIKSKSNRPITLQLSILNLTFQDSKGTIVTELSPLKSPLNLTWNYTDAPLEPGEQICLVLTLEASSDPRFICYIIDNDIKHFSFVIVIKP
;
A
#
# COMPACT_ATOMS: atom_id res chain seq x y z
N MET A 1 51.60 -3.70 35.16
CA MET A 1 50.47 -4.40 34.52
C MET A 1 50.05 -5.71 35.22
N ASN A 2 50.70 -6.14 36.33
CA ASN A 2 50.38 -7.41 37.01
C ASN A 2 49.50 -7.27 38.28
N PHE A 3 49.26 -6.05 38.76
CA PHE A 3 48.46 -5.82 39.99
C PHE A 3 46.96 -5.98 39.75
N ILE A 4 46.49 -5.65 38.54
CA ILE A 4 45.07 -5.73 38.17
C ILE A 4 44.65 -7.19 37.94
N LEU A 5 45.51 -8.04 37.36
CA LEU A 5 45.17 -9.42 37.05
C LEU A 5 44.90 -10.30 38.29
N ASN A 6 45.55 -10.03 39.42
CA ASN A 6 45.41 -10.86 40.63
C ASN A 6 44.18 -10.53 41.49
N HIS A 7 43.58 -9.33 41.32
CA HIS A 7 42.37 -8.92 42.07
C HIS A 7 41.06 -9.24 41.34
N VAL A 8 41.10 -9.44 40.02
CA VAL A 8 39.95 -9.85 39.20
C VAL A 8 39.28 -11.14 39.71
N PRO A 9 39.97 -12.26 40.01
CA PRO A 9 39.31 -13.49 40.42
C PRO A 9 38.61 -13.38 41.79
N GLN A 10 39.14 -12.56 42.71
CA GLN A 10 38.51 -12.33 44.02
C GLN A 10 37.26 -11.45 43.92
N PHE A 11 37.31 -10.43 43.07
CA PHE A 11 36.18 -9.56 42.77
C PHE A 11 35.03 -10.32 42.09
N VAL A 12 35.35 -11.14 41.09
CA VAL A 12 34.38 -12.01 40.39
C VAL A 12 33.71 -12.98 41.35
N ARG A 13 34.47 -13.58 42.29
CA ARG A 13 33.90 -14.50 43.28
C ARG A 13 32.95 -13.82 44.26
N ARG A 14 33.23 -12.56 44.63
CA ARG A 14 32.40 -11.77 45.56
C ARG A 14 31.08 -11.31 44.93
N PHE A 15 31.10 -10.95 43.65
CA PHE A 15 29.94 -10.39 42.94
C PHE A 15 29.32 -11.34 41.91
N TRP A 16 29.68 -12.62 41.92
CA TRP A 16 29.24 -13.63 40.94
C TRP A 16 27.73 -13.63 40.70
N LYS A 17 26.93 -13.58 41.77
CA LYS A 17 25.46 -13.56 41.67
C LYS A 17 24.94 -12.33 40.92
N THR A 18 25.50 -11.16 41.19
CA THR A 18 25.14 -9.90 40.52
C THR A 18 25.59 -9.90 39.07
N ILE A 19 26.80 -10.41 38.79
CA ILE A 19 27.33 -10.53 37.43
C ILE A 19 26.44 -11.46 36.59
N VAL A 20 26.08 -12.63 37.13
CA VAL A 20 25.18 -13.58 36.46
C VAL A 20 23.81 -12.95 36.19
N LEU A 21 23.25 -12.21 37.15
CA LEU A 21 21.96 -11.53 36.97
C LEU A 21 22.01 -10.47 35.87
N VAL A 22 23.05 -9.62 35.87
CA VAL A 22 23.23 -8.57 34.85
C VAL A 22 23.41 -9.19 33.46
N VAL A 23 24.21 -10.25 33.36
CA VAL A 23 24.41 -10.99 32.10
C VAL A 23 23.09 -11.59 31.62
N LEU A 24 22.32 -12.23 32.51
CA LEU A 24 21.03 -12.82 32.17
C LEU A 24 20.02 -11.78 31.65
N ILE A 25 19.90 -10.63 32.35
CA ILE A 25 19.00 -9.55 31.96
C ILE A 25 19.43 -8.96 30.62
N SER A 26 20.72 -8.71 30.43
CA SER A 26 21.25 -8.18 29.16
C SER A 26 20.95 -9.12 27.99
N LEU A 27 21.11 -10.43 28.19
CA LEU A 27 20.83 -11.44 27.17
C LEU A 27 19.34 -11.51 26.84
N ALA A 28 18.47 -11.45 27.85
CA ALA A 28 17.02 -11.42 27.68
C ALA A 28 16.58 -10.18 26.89
N THR A 29 17.10 -8.99 27.22
CA THR A 29 16.79 -7.76 26.47
C THR A 29 17.26 -7.85 25.02
N LEU A 30 18.44 -8.43 24.77
CA LEU A 30 18.97 -8.62 23.42
C LEU A 30 18.08 -9.55 22.60
N LEU A 31 17.63 -10.66 23.17
CA LEU A 31 16.73 -11.60 22.51
C LEU A 31 15.39 -10.95 22.17
N VAL A 32 14.79 -10.19 23.10
CA VAL A 32 13.54 -9.46 22.85
C VAL A 32 13.72 -8.43 21.74
N SER A 33 14.80 -7.65 21.77
CA SER A 33 15.09 -6.66 20.72
C SER A 33 15.26 -7.32 19.35
N ILE A 34 15.99 -8.44 19.27
CA ILE A 34 16.16 -9.21 18.02
C ILE A 34 14.80 -9.73 17.52
N SER A 35 13.97 -10.31 18.40
CA SER A 35 12.64 -10.79 18.03
C SER A 35 11.74 -9.67 17.51
N VAL A 36 11.72 -8.51 18.18
CA VAL A 36 10.95 -7.34 17.74
C VAL A 36 11.46 -6.82 16.41
N SER A 37 12.78 -6.71 16.22
CA SER A 37 13.38 -6.28 14.95
C SER A 37 13.11 -7.26 13.81
N LEU A 38 13.18 -8.56 14.05
CA LEU A 38 12.87 -9.57 13.04
C LEU A 38 11.39 -9.53 12.66
N TRP A 39 10.50 -9.42 13.65
CA TRP A 39 9.06 -9.26 13.43
C TRP A 39 8.78 -8.00 12.61
N LEU A 40 9.34 -6.85 13.00
CA LEU A 40 9.24 -5.60 12.22
C LEU A 40 9.79 -5.74 10.79
N SER A 41 10.93 -6.41 10.62
CA SER A 41 11.55 -6.59 9.30
C SER A 41 10.68 -7.42 8.35
N SER A 42 9.89 -8.36 8.89
CA SER A 42 8.98 -9.18 8.09
C SER A 42 7.82 -8.37 7.47
N PHE A 43 7.55 -7.17 7.98
CA PHE A 43 6.47 -6.30 7.49
C PHE A 43 6.91 -5.27 6.44
N HIS A 44 8.21 -5.15 6.17
CA HIS A 44 8.73 -4.08 5.29
C HIS A 44 8.38 -4.26 3.81
N ASN A 45 7.74 -5.37 3.42
CA ASN A 45 7.39 -5.65 2.03
C ASN A 45 5.94 -6.12 1.88
N LEU A 46 5.01 -5.46 2.60
CA LEU A 46 3.58 -5.56 2.28
C LEU A 46 3.35 -4.94 0.92
N HIS A 47 3.28 -5.83 -0.06
CA HIS A 47 3.24 -5.50 -1.45
C HIS A 47 1.95 -6.08 -1.98
N LEU A 48 1.11 -5.22 -2.51
CA LEU A 48 -0.25 -5.58 -2.88
C LEU A 48 -0.40 -5.35 -4.38
N PRO A 49 -0.32 -6.41 -5.20
CA PRO A 49 -0.71 -6.34 -6.59
C PRO A 49 -2.12 -5.78 -6.75
N SER A 50 -2.27 -4.91 -7.74
CA SER A 50 -3.46 -4.09 -7.87
C SER A 50 -3.90 -3.93 -9.31
N VAL A 51 -5.19 -4.18 -9.51
CA VAL A 51 -5.82 -4.06 -10.83
C VAL A 51 -7.02 -3.13 -10.71
N GLY A 52 -7.01 -2.04 -11.47
CA GLY A 52 -8.13 -1.10 -11.57
C GLY A 52 -8.87 -1.27 -12.89
N THR A 53 -10.19 -1.42 -12.86
CA THR A 53 -11.01 -1.40 -14.08
C THR A 53 -11.51 0.02 -14.34
N ILE A 54 -11.31 0.55 -15.55
CA ILE A 54 -11.74 1.88 -15.95
C ILE A 54 -13.10 1.82 -16.62
N ARG A 55 -14.03 2.65 -16.14
CA ARG A 55 -15.34 2.89 -16.75
C ARG A 55 -15.48 4.37 -17.04
N VAL A 56 -15.79 4.69 -18.29
CA VAL A 56 -15.97 6.05 -18.77
C VAL A 56 -17.41 6.31 -19.20
N ILE A 57 -17.90 7.50 -18.93
CA ILE A 57 -19.20 8.01 -19.40
C ILE A 57 -18.95 9.37 -20.04
N GLY A 58 -19.52 9.64 -21.21
CA GLY A 58 -19.37 10.94 -21.90
C GLY A 58 -17.96 11.24 -22.45
N VAL A 59 -17.00 10.35 -22.21
CA VAL A 59 -15.61 10.43 -22.69
C VAL A 59 -15.13 9.08 -23.19
N GLU A 60 -14.00 9.08 -23.88
CA GLU A 60 -13.26 7.90 -24.30
C GLU A 60 -11.90 7.89 -23.61
N ALA A 61 -11.54 6.76 -22.98
CA ALA A 61 -10.21 6.55 -22.43
C ALA A 61 -9.40 5.63 -23.35
N TYR A 62 -8.12 5.93 -23.58
CA TYR A 62 -7.23 5.11 -24.41
C TYR A 62 -5.75 5.37 -24.13
N GLY A 63 -4.90 4.46 -24.61
CA GLY A 63 -3.45 4.58 -24.56
C GLY A 63 -2.84 4.56 -23.16
N GLY A 64 -1.56 4.92 -23.07
CA GLY A 64 -0.82 4.94 -21.82
C GLY A 64 -0.72 3.56 -21.16
N ASN A 65 -1.11 3.47 -19.89
CA ASN A 65 -1.09 2.23 -19.10
C ASN A 65 -2.38 1.40 -19.21
N LEU A 66 -3.30 1.75 -20.10
CA LEU A 66 -4.53 0.99 -20.31
C LEU A 66 -4.26 -0.28 -21.14
N THR A 67 -4.81 -1.38 -20.67
CA THR A 67 -4.91 -2.64 -21.41
C THR A 67 -6.38 -3.00 -21.60
N THR A 68 -6.70 -3.62 -22.72
CA THR A 68 -8.06 -4.11 -22.99
C THR A 68 -8.11 -5.60 -22.67
N ALA A 69 -8.96 -5.99 -21.74
CA ALA A 69 -9.20 -7.39 -21.43
C ALA A 69 -10.05 -8.08 -22.51
N GLN A 70 -10.14 -9.41 -22.43
CA GLN A 70 -10.89 -10.23 -23.39
C GLN A 70 -12.39 -9.91 -23.43
N ASP A 71 -12.94 -9.40 -22.33
CA ASP A 71 -14.33 -8.96 -22.21
C ASP A 71 -14.57 -7.53 -22.72
N GLY A 72 -13.54 -6.87 -23.25
CA GLY A 72 -13.58 -5.50 -23.72
C GLY A 72 -13.47 -4.45 -22.60
N SER A 73 -13.30 -4.87 -21.34
CA SER A 73 -13.07 -3.93 -20.24
C SER A 73 -11.69 -3.30 -20.34
N GLN A 74 -11.60 -2.02 -19.97
CA GLN A 74 -10.32 -1.31 -19.90
C GLN A 74 -9.75 -1.49 -18.49
N ILE A 75 -8.49 -1.89 -18.42
CA ILE A 75 -7.80 -2.24 -17.18
C ILE A 75 -6.53 -1.42 -17.06
N ILE A 76 -6.21 -1.01 -15.83
CA ILE A 76 -4.92 -0.46 -15.43
C ILE A 76 -4.29 -1.43 -14.46
N ASP A 77 -3.11 -1.93 -14.83
CA ASP A 77 -2.24 -2.65 -13.91
C ASP A 77 -1.40 -1.63 -13.12
N TRP A 78 -1.71 -1.52 -11.84
CA TRP A 78 -0.98 -0.67 -10.90
C TRP A 78 0.32 -1.32 -10.43
N GLY A 79 0.53 -2.59 -10.78
CA GLY A 79 1.63 -3.40 -10.31
C GLY A 79 1.58 -3.52 -8.80
N THR A 80 2.74 -3.41 -8.19
CA THR A 80 2.89 -3.48 -6.74
C THR A 80 2.64 -2.13 -6.09
N VAL A 81 1.60 -2.05 -5.26
CA VAL A 81 1.32 -0.87 -4.43
C VAL A 81 1.77 -1.14 -3.00
N TYR A 82 2.50 -0.18 -2.45
CA TYR A 82 2.94 -0.20 -1.06
C TYR A 82 2.14 0.82 -0.24
N PRO A 83 1.69 0.47 0.97
CA PRO A 83 1.04 1.41 1.86
C PRO A 83 1.88 2.68 2.10
N GLY A 84 1.26 3.85 1.94
CA GLY A 84 1.89 5.18 2.08
C GLY A 84 2.82 5.58 0.93
N ILE A 85 2.99 4.75 -0.11
CA ILE A 85 3.80 5.08 -1.28
C ILE A 85 2.87 5.30 -2.47
N PRO A 86 2.76 6.53 -2.99
CA PRO A 86 1.92 6.81 -4.15
C PRO A 86 2.51 6.16 -5.41
N THR A 87 1.63 5.55 -6.19
CA THR A 87 1.96 4.93 -7.48
C THR A 87 1.17 5.63 -8.58
N SER A 88 1.83 6.07 -9.65
CA SER A 88 1.19 6.83 -10.73
C SER A 88 1.09 6.03 -12.03
N ARG A 89 0.00 6.24 -12.75
CA ARG A 89 -0.28 5.70 -14.09
C ARG A 89 -0.89 6.79 -14.95
N PHE A 90 -0.72 6.72 -16.25
CA PHE A 90 -1.30 7.71 -17.17
C PHE A 90 -2.16 7.06 -18.24
N LEU A 91 -3.14 7.82 -18.72
CA LEU A 91 -4.03 7.47 -19.82
C LEU A 91 -4.48 8.76 -20.53
N TYR A 92 -4.98 8.63 -21.75
CA TYR A 92 -5.58 9.75 -22.46
C TYR A 92 -7.09 9.70 -22.36
N ILE A 93 -7.70 10.87 -22.15
CA ILE A 93 -9.15 11.05 -22.20
C ILE A 93 -9.51 11.99 -23.33
N LYS A 94 -10.52 11.63 -24.11
CA LYS A 94 -11.11 12.48 -25.15
C LYS A 94 -12.59 12.71 -24.89
N SER A 95 -13.04 13.95 -24.98
CA SER A 95 -14.46 14.29 -24.87
C SER A 95 -15.26 13.70 -26.03
N LYS A 96 -16.36 13.00 -25.71
CA LYS A 96 -17.38 12.59 -26.69
C LYS A 96 -18.60 13.52 -26.69
N SER A 97 -18.61 14.51 -25.81
CA SER A 97 -19.72 15.44 -25.67
C SER A 97 -19.73 16.45 -26.82
N ASN A 98 -20.92 16.97 -27.14
CA ASN A 98 -21.11 18.10 -28.05
C ASN A 98 -21.11 19.46 -27.31
N ARG A 99 -20.86 19.46 -26.00
CA ARG A 99 -20.76 20.64 -25.13
C ARG A 99 -19.57 20.48 -24.17
N PRO A 100 -19.04 21.58 -23.61
CA PRO A 100 -18.01 21.51 -22.57
C PRO A 100 -18.46 20.65 -21.38
N ILE A 101 -17.58 19.78 -20.88
CA ILE A 101 -17.85 18.89 -19.74
C ILE A 101 -16.76 19.02 -18.68
N THR A 102 -17.14 18.97 -17.40
CA THR A 102 -16.18 18.90 -16.29
C THR A 102 -16.13 17.47 -15.79
N LEU A 103 -14.95 16.87 -15.67
CA LEU A 103 -14.85 15.46 -15.27
C LEU A 103 -14.89 15.29 -13.75
N GLN A 104 -15.49 14.18 -13.31
CA GLN A 104 -15.52 13.70 -11.95
C GLN A 104 -14.93 12.29 -11.87
N LEU A 105 -14.11 12.06 -10.83
CA LEU A 105 -13.49 10.78 -10.53
C LEU A 105 -14.16 10.14 -9.32
N SER A 106 -14.42 8.84 -9.40
CA SER A 106 -14.87 8.06 -8.24
C SER A 106 -14.35 6.63 -8.27
N ILE A 107 -14.15 6.06 -7.09
CA ILE A 107 -13.79 4.65 -6.91
C ILE A 107 -15.03 3.90 -6.42
N LEU A 108 -15.34 2.79 -7.07
CA LEU A 108 -16.44 1.89 -6.70
C LEU A 108 -15.93 0.44 -6.60
N ASN A 109 -16.75 -0.41 -5.97
CA ASN A 109 -16.54 -1.87 -5.92
C ASN A 109 -15.13 -2.28 -5.50
N LEU A 110 -14.58 -1.62 -4.47
CA LEU A 110 -13.32 -2.03 -3.88
C LEU A 110 -13.50 -3.40 -3.23
N THR A 111 -12.69 -4.37 -3.65
CA THR A 111 -12.66 -5.73 -3.12
C THR A 111 -11.24 -6.13 -2.77
N PHE A 112 -11.12 -6.91 -1.69
CA PHE A 112 -9.87 -7.48 -1.22
C PHE A 112 -9.91 -8.99 -1.42
N GLN A 113 -8.80 -9.59 -1.83
CA GLN A 113 -8.67 -11.04 -1.96
C GLN A 113 -7.50 -11.55 -1.12
N ASP A 114 -7.73 -12.67 -0.43
CA ASP A 114 -6.73 -13.38 0.35
C ASP A 114 -5.76 -14.18 -0.54
N SER A 115 -4.80 -14.87 0.06
CA SER A 115 -3.85 -15.76 -0.66
C SER A 115 -4.51 -16.95 -1.37
N LYS A 116 -5.75 -17.27 -1.05
CA LYS A 116 -6.53 -18.34 -1.69
C LYS A 116 -7.42 -17.81 -2.82
N GLY A 117 -7.37 -16.51 -3.10
CA GLY A 117 -8.20 -15.84 -4.11
C GLY A 117 -9.65 -15.66 -3.67
N THR A 118 -9.95 -15.80 -2.37
CA THR A 118 -11.29 -15.61 -1.81
C THR A 118 -11.49 -14.12 -1.50
N ILE A 119 -12.66 -13.58 -1.84
CA ILE A 119 -13.01 -12.21 -1.48
C ILE A 119 -13.19 -12.12 0.03
N VAL A 120 -12.40 -11.26 0.67
CA VAL A 120 -12.53 -10.95 2.10
C VAL A 120 -13.77 -10.08 2.27
N THR A 121 -14.76 -10.59 3.01
CA THR A 121 -16.03 -9.90 3.26
C THR A 121 -16.00 -9.05 4.53
N GLU A 122 -14.94 -9.16 5.33
CA GLU A 122 -14.73 -8.30 6.48
C GLU A 122 -14.65 -6.84 6.04
N LEU A 123 -15.30 -5.96 6.82
CA LEU A 123 -15.24 -4.54 6.56
C LEU A 123 -13.85 -4.02 6.91
N SER A 124 -13.23 -3.33 5.96
CA SER A 124 -12.00 -2.58 6.26
C SER A 124 -12.26 -1.64 7.44
N PRO A 125 -11.33 -1.53 8.40
CA PRO A 125 -11.49 -0.64 9.56
C PRO A 125 -11.47 0.84 9.16
N LEU A 126 -11.12 1.16 7.91
CA LEU A 126 -11.12 2.50 7.34
C LEU A 126 -12.28 2.69 6.37
N LYS A 127 -12.86 3.89 6.39
CA LYS A 127 -13.84 4.32 5.37
C LYS A 127 -13.20 4.45 3.97
N SER A 128 -11.94 4.87 3.92
CA SER A 128 -11.22 5.14 2.67
C SER A 128 -9.80 4.55 2.75
N PRO A 129 -9.66 3.22 2.55
CA PRO A 129 -8.36 2.55 2.59
C PRO A 129 -7.46 2.87 1.39
N LEU A 130 -8.05 3.35 0.29
CA LEU A 130 -7.35 3.79 -0.92
C LEU A 130 -7.71 5.25 -1.21
N ASN A 131 -6.70 6.01 -1.61
CA ASN A 131 -6.84 7.37 -2.12
C ASN A 131 -6.44 7.38 -3.60
N LEU A 132 -7.33 7.85 -4.47
CA LEU A 132 -7.04 8.02 -5.89
C LEU A 132 -7.19 9.49 -6.24
N THR A 133 -6.10 10.08 -6.70
CA THR A 133 -6.04 11.46 -7.15
C THR A 133 -5.67 11.51 -8.63
N TRP A 134 -5.82 12.68 -9.23
CA TRP A 134 -5.50 12.90 -10.63
C TRP A 134 -4.98 14.32 -10.87
N ASN A 135 -4.33 14.56 -12.01
CA ASN A 135 -3.80 15.87 -12.38
C ASN A 135 -4.82 16.78 -13.10
N TYR A 136 -6.10 16.42 -13.12
CA TYR A 136 -7.15 17.22 -13.76
C TYR A 136 -7.51 18.44 -12.91
N THR A 137 -7.56 19.61 -13.54
CA THR A 137 -7.67 20.92 -12.88
C THR A 137 -9.11 21.46 -12.82
N ASP A 138 -10.11 20.60 -12.98
CA ASP A 138 -11.54 20.95 -13.07
C ASP A 138 -11.90 21.90 -14.24
N ALA A 139 -10.95 22.15 -15.15
CA ALA A 139 -11.16 22.95 -16.34
C ALA A 139 -12.11 22.22 -17.32
N PRO A 140 -13.16 22.88 -17.83
CA PRO A 140 -14.06 22.26 -18.79
C PRO A 140 -13.30 21.72 -20.00
N LEU A 141 -13.58 20.48 -20.38
CA LEU A 141 -13.05 19.81 -21.55
C LEU A 141 -13.97 20.10 -22.74
N GLU A 142 -13.43 20.74 -23.77
CA GLU A 142 -14.17 21.12 -24.97
C GLU A 142 -14.57 19.89 -25.81
N PRO A 143 -15.60 19.99 -26.68
CA PRO A 143 -16.00 18.91 -27.57
C PRO A 143 -14.84 18.37 -28.42
N GLY A 144 -14.56 17.07 -28.30
CA GLY A 144 -13.48 16.40 -29.03
C GLY A 144 -12.06 16.69 -28.51
N GLU A 145 -11.90 17.55 -27.49
CA GLU A 145 -10.61 17.82 -26.85
C GLU A 145 -10.06 16.57 -26.17
N GLN A 146 -8.73 16.43 -26.20
CA GLN A 146 -7.99 15.33 -25.59
C GLN A 146 -7.03 15.86 -24.53
N ILE A 147 -7.01 15.20 -23.37
CA ILE A 147 -6.06 15.48 -22.27
C ILE A 147 -5.30 14.21 -21.86
N CYS A 148 -4.08 14.40 -21.35
CA CYS A 148 -3.32 13.35 -20.69
C CYS A 148 -3.61 13.39 -19.18
N LEU A 149 -4.24 12.33 -18.69
CA LEU A 149 -4.63 12.18 -17.31
C LEU A 149 -3.63 11.29 -16.58
N VAL A 150 -3.00 11.82 -15.55
CA VAL A 150 -2.15 11.06 -14.63
C VAL A 150 -2.96 10.76 -13.39
N LEU A 151 -3.22 9.48 -13.16
CA LEU A 151 -3.87 8.96 -11.96
C LEU A 151 -2.79 8.55 -10.95
N THR A 152 -2.95 8.95 -9.70
CA THR A 152 -2.06 8.59 -8.59
C THR A 152 -2.85 7.87 -7.52
N LEU A 153 -2.46 6.63 -7.26
CA LEU A 153 -3.07 5.74 -6.28
C LEU A 153 -2.16 5.64 -5.05
N GLU A 154 -2.73 5.80 -3.88
CA GLU A 154 -2.05 5.61 -2.61
C GLU A 154 -2.90 4.73 -1.68
N ALA A 155 -2.31 3.65 -1.18
CA ALA A 155 -2.93 2.85 -0.14
C ALA A 155 -2.62 3.46 1.25
N SER A 156 -3.58 3.41 2.16
CA SER A 156 -3.41 4.00 3.50
C SER A 156 -2.24 3.36 4.25
N SER A 157 -1.43 4.17 4.92
CA SER A 157 -0.39 3.72 5.86
C SER A 157 -0.87 3.63 7.31
N ASP A 158 -2.19 3.76 7.56
CA ASP A 158 -2.77 3.64 8.91
C ASP A 158 -2.47 2.25 9.49
N PRO A 159 -1.88 2.14 10.70
CA PRO A 159 -1.54 0.85 11.30
C PRO A 159 -2.71 -0.13 11.38
N ARG A 160 -3.95 0.35 11.56
CA ARG A 160 -5.14 -0.52 11.62
C ARG A 160 -5.43 -1.16 10.26
N PHE A 161 -5.18 -0.44 9.18
CA PHE A 161 -5.33 -0.98 7.84
C PHE A 161 -4.21 -1.96 7.50
N ILE A 162 -2.98 -1.67 7.94
CA ILE A 162 -1.86 -2.61 7.83
C ILE A 162 -2.17 -3.92 8.58
N CYS A 163 -2.62 -3.84 9.83
CA CYS A 163 -3.04 -5.03 10.59
C CYS A 163 -4.18 -5.76 9.87
N TYR A 164 -5.19 -5.06 9.37
CA TYR A 164 -6.28 -5.67 8.60
C TYR A 164 -5.77 -6.46 7.39
N ILE A 165 -4.82 -5.90 6.62
CA ILE A 165 -4.19 -6.59 5.49
C ILE A 165 -3.46 -7.87 5.94
N ILE A 166 -2.72 -7.81 7.04
CA ILE A 166 -1.95 -8.94 7.58
C ILE A 166 -2.87 -10.02 8.13
N ASP A 167 -3.82 -9.63 8.98
CA ASP A 167 -4.71 -10.54 9.71
C ASP A 167 -5.63 -11.30 8.75
N ASN A 168 -6.03 -10.66 7.64
CA ASN A 168 -6.83 -11.28 6.58
C ASN A 168 -6.00 -11.86 5.43
N ASP A 169 -4.66 -11.88 5.54
CA ASP A 169 -3.72 -12.36 4.53
C ASP A 169 -4.02 -11.84 3.11
N ILE A 170 -4.35 -10.56 3.01
CA ILE A 170 -4.74 -9.92 1.75
C ILE A 170 -3.54 -9.89 0.81
N LYS A 171 -3.73 -10.41 -0.40
CA LYS A 171 -2.72 -10.42 -1.47
C LYS A 171 -3.08 -9.55 -2.65
N HIS A 172 -4.36 -9.36 -2.94
CA HIS A 172 -4.77 -8.60 -4.11
C HIS A 172 -5.87 -7.61 -3.76
N PHE A 173 -5.88 -6.50 -4.49
CA PHE A 173 -7.02 -5.60 -4.49
C PHE A 173 -7.47 -5.28 -5.91
N SER A 174 -8.78 -5.11 -6.04
CA SER A 174 -9.40 -4.69 -7.29
C SER A 174 -10.49 -3.67 -7.02
N PHE A 175 -10.64 -2.73 -7.94
CA PHE A 175 -11.61 -1.65 -7.82
C PHE A 175 -11.98 -1.12 -9.19
N VAL A 176 -13.10 -0.41 -9.25
CA VAL A 176 -13.60 0.23 -10.47
C VAL A 176 -13.38 1.73 -10.35
N ILE A 177 -12.68 2.31 -11.32
CA ILE A 177 -12.48 3.73 -11.49
C ILE A 177 -13.53 4.24 -12.46
N VAL A 178 -14.40 5.14 -12.02
CA VAL A 178 -15.43 5.75 -12.86
C VAL A 178 -15.07 7.19 -13.14
N ILE A 179 -15.00 7.53 -14.44
CA ILE A 179 -14.79 8.88 -14.93
C ILE A 179 -16.02 9.29 -15.73
N LYS A 180 -16.64 10.39 -15.33
CA LYS A 180 -17.89 10.89 -15.90
C LYS A 180 -17.93 12.42 -15.87
N PRO A 181 -18.84 13.07 -16.62
CA PRO A 181 -19.15 14.48 -16.45
C PRO A 181 -19.80 14.78 -15.09
#